data_AF-A0A1F8JJK9-F1
#
_entry.id   AF-A0A1F8JJK9-F1
#
_cell.length_a   1.000
_cell.length_b   1.000
_cell.length_c   1.000
_cell.angle_alpha   90.00
_cell.angle_beta   90.00
_cell.angle_gamma   90.00
#
_symmetry.space_group_name_H-M   'P 1'
#
loop_
_entity.id
_entity.type
_entity.pdbx_description
1 polymer ?
#
loop_
_entity_poly.entity_id
_entity_poly.type
_entity_poly.pdbx_seq_one_letter_code
_entity_poly.pdbx_strand_id
1 'polypeptide(L)'
;MRKKIDLKSLGWALMIVIFLGYLALHSLHMHESIAWYGSFSLYFNLFVFAYQWLINYLESRKTQDIILSIFCFIAFLFAFYVRLLKY
;
A
#
# COMPACT_ATOMS: atom_id res chain seq x y z
N MET A 1 -11.52 -28.29 -11.44
CA MET A 1 -11.95 -26.88 -11.51
C MET A 1 -10.81 -25.97 -11.06
N ARG A 2 -10.08 -25.32 -11.98
CA ARG A 2 -9.10 -24.27 -11.59
C ARG A 2 -9.91 -23.12 -10.99
N LYS A 3 -9.80 -22.89 -9.66
CA LYS A 3 -10.29 -21.66 -9.03
C LYS A 3 -9.65 -20.50 -9.80
N LYS A 4 -10.45 -19.71 -10.52
CA LYS A 4 -9.98 -18.43 -11.07
C LYS A 4 -9.54 -17.61 -9.86
N ILE A 5 -8.23 -17.51 -9.67
CA ILE A 5 -7.66 -16.64 -8.65
C ILE A 5 -8.17 -15.25 -9.02
N ASP A 6 -9.00 -14.69 -8.15
CA ASP A 6 -9.49 -13.34 -8.31
C ASP A 6 -8.28 -12.43 -8.16
N LEU A 7 -7.82 -11.86 -9.28
CA LEU A 7 -6.67 -10.95 -9.34
C LEU A 7 -6.81 -9.80 -8.35
N LYS A 8 -8.05 -9.39 -8.01
CA LYS A 8 -8.29 -8.43 -6.93
C LYS A 8 -7.83 -9.00 -5.60
N SER A 9 -8.34 -10.16 -5.20
CA SER A 9 -7.94 -10.89 -3.98
C SER A 9 -6.43 -11.14 -3.88
N LEU A 10 -5.76 -11.37 -5.02
CA LEU A 10 -4.30 -11.51 -5.06
C LEU A 10 -3.57 -10.18 -4.81
N GLY A 11 -4.00 -9.10 -5.46
CA GLY A 11 -3.46 -7.75 -5.22
C GLY A 11 -3.67 -7.31 -3.77
N TRP A 12 -4.83 -7.62 -3.19
CA TRP A 12 -5.17 -7.42 -1.78
C TRP A 12 -4.16 -8.10 -0.86
N ALA A 13 -3.94 -9.40 -1.05
CA ALA A 13 -2.99 -10.17 -0.26
C ALA A 13 -1.57 -9.62 -0.37
N LEU A 14 -1.15 -9.21 -1.57
CA LEU A 14 0.19 -8.67 -1.81
C LEU A 14 0.40 -7.34 -1.07
N MET A 15 -0.57 -6.42 -1.12
CA MET A 15 -0.48 -5.13 -0.41
C MET A 15 -0.43 -5.32 1.10
N ILE A 16 -1.26 -6.21 1.64
CA ILE A 16 -1.28 -6.51 3.08
C ILE A 16 0.03 -7.15 3.52
N VAL A 17 0.59 -8.09 2.73
CA VAL A 17 1.88 -8.72 3.02
C VAL A 17 3.02 -7.72 2.97
N ILE A 18 3.04 -6.79 2.01
CA ILE A 18 4.06 -5.74 1.94
C ILE A 18 3.95 -4.79 3.15
N PHE A 19 2.73 -4.39 3.51
CA PHE A 19 2.50 -3.49 4.65
C PHE A 19 2.86 -4.15 6.00
N LEU A 20 2.43 -5.38 6.22
CA LEU A 20 2.76 -6.16 7.42
C LEU A 20 4.26 -6.50 7.46
N GLY A 21 4.87 -6.79 6.31
CA GLY A 21 6.31 -7.00 6.19
C GLY A 21 7.11 -5.75 6.58
N TYR A 22 6.67 -4.56 6.13
CA TYR A 22 7.26 -3.30 6.56
C TYR A 22 7.15 -3.10 8.07
N LEU A 23 5.95 -3.29 8.62
CA LEU A 23 5.69 -3.20 10.05
C LEU A 23 6.61 -4.14 10.82
N ALA A 24 6.67 -5.42 10.47
CA ALA A 24 7.51 -6.40 11.16
C ALA A 24 9.01 -6.05 11.09
N LEU A 25 9.51 -5.61 9.93
CA LEU A 25 10.92 -5.28 9.74
C LEU A 25 11.34 -3.99 10.45
N HIS A 26 10.45 -2.98 10.52
CA HIS A 26 10.79 -1.65 11.04
C HIS A 26 10.25 -1.35 12.44
N SER A 27 9.19 -2.02 12.92
CA SER A 27 8.63 -1.76 14.25
C SER A 27 9.47 -2.38 15.37
N LEU A 28 10.23 -3.45 15.09
CA LEU A 28 11.00 -4.16 16.12
C LEU A 28 12.18 -3.35 16.69
N HIS A 29 12.66 -2.31 16.00
CA HIS A 29 13.84 -1.55 16.43
C HIS A 29 13.67 -0.02 16.50
N MET A 30 12.54 0.56 16.07
CA MET A 30 12.43 2.01 15.84
C MET A 30 11.24 2.72 16.51
N HIS A 31 10.66 2.13 17.56
CA HIS A 31 9.46 2.66 18.22
C HIS A 31 9.60 4.09 18.79
N GLU A 32 10.83 4.62 18.92
CA GLU A 32 11.11 5.88 19.59
C GLU A 32 11.43 7.08 18.68
N SER A 33 11.55 6.91 17.36
CA SER A 33 11.91 8.05 16.49
C SER A 33 10.70 8.72 15.83
N ILE A 34 10.60 10.05 15.95
CA ILE A 34 9.61 10.89 15.23
C ILE A 34 9.68 10.63 13.70
N ALA A 35 10.88 10.35 13.20
CA ALA A 35 11.11 10.00 11.79
C ALA A 35 10.42 8.70 11.38
N TRP A 36 10.26 7.72 12.28
CA TRP A 36 9.52 6.50 12.00
C TRP A 36 8.01 6.79 11.86
N TYR A 37 7.42 7.56 12.79
CA TYR A 37 5.99 7.92 12.76
C TYR A 37 5.61 8.73 11.53
N GLY A 38 6.43 9.72 11.13
CA GLY A 38 6.16 10.51 9.93
C GLY A 38 6.14 9.64 8.66
N SER A 39 6.97 8.61 8.62
CA SER A 39 7.11 7.73 7.46
C SER A 39 6.02 6.68 7.43
N PHE A 40 5.73 6.06 8.58
CA PHE A 40 4.58 5.19 8.77
C PHE A 40 3.28 5.90 8.38
N SER A 41 3.08 7.14 8.84
CA SER A 41 1.91 7.95 8.51
C SER A 41 1.80 8.18 7.00
N LEU A 42 2.90 8.53 6.32
CA LEU A 42 2.92 8.68 4.87
C LEU A 42 2.50 7.38 4.15
N TYR A 43 3.10 6.25 4.52
CA TYR A 43 2.80 4.95 3.92
C TYR A 43 1.36 4.51 4.16
N PHE A 44 0.88 4.71 5.39
CA PHE A 44 -0.50 4.41 5.77
C PHE A 44 -1.50 5.26 4.98
N ASN A 45 -1.26 6.57 4.84
CA ASN A 45 -2.12 7.45 4.07
C ASN A 45 -2.15 7.06 2.57
N LEU A 46 -1.00 6.77 1.97
CA LEU A 46 -0.94 6.32 0.57
C LEU A 46 -1.70 5.00 0.36
N PHE A 47 -1.60 4.07 1.32
CA PHE A 47 -2.36 2.83 1.32
C PHE A 47 -3.88 3.11 1.41
N VAL A 48 -4.31 3.94 2.37
CA VAL A 48 -5.73 4.28 2.57
C VAL A 48 -6.30 5.00 1.35
N PHE A 49 -5.56 5.93 0.73
CA PHE A 49 -6.02 6.60 -0.49
C PHE A 49 -6.10 5.63 -1.68
N ALA A 50 -5.09 4.77 -1.89
CA ALA A 50 -5.14 3.75 -2.92
C ALA A 50 -6.36 2.82 -2.73
N TYR A 51 -6.66 2.47 -1.49
CA TYR A 51 -7.82 1.68 -1.09
C TYR A 51 -9.14 2.37 -1.39
N GLN A 52 -9.28 3.62 -0.94
CA GLN A 52 -10.51 4.40 -1.09
C GLN A 52 -10.86 4.58 -2.57
N TRP A 53 -9.88 4.97 -3.40
CA TRP A 53 -10.10 5.14 -4.83
C TRP A 53 -10.40 3.81 -5.53
N LEU A 54 -9.86 2.70 -5.04
CA LEU A 54 -10.22 1.38 -5.56
C LEU A 54 -11.67 1.02 -5.24
N ILE A 55 -12.13 1.26 -4.01
CA ILE A 55 -13.55 1.06 -3.65
C ILE A 55 -14.45 1.92 -4.53
N ASN A 56 -14.11 3.21 -4.66
CA ASN A 56 -14.85 4.13 -5.52
C ASN A 56 -14.93 3.59 -6.96
N TYR A 57 -13.84 3.05 -7.50
CA TYR A 57 -13.85 2.38 -8.81
C TYR A 57 -14.76 1.15 -8.86
N LEU A 58 -14.76 0.32 -7.81
CA LEU A 58 -15.58 -0.88 -7.76
C LEU A 58 -17.08 -0.55 -7.80
N GLU A 59 -17.46 0.53 -7.13
CA GLU A 59 -18.84 1.05 -7.08
C GLU A 59 -19.21 1.83 -8.35
N SER A 60 -18.36 2.77 -8.76
CA SER A 60 -18.65 3.74 -9.83
C SER A 60 -18.31 3.21 -11.24
N ARG A 61 -17.40 2.24 -11.33
CA ARG A 61 -16.75 1.75 -12.56
C ARG A 61 -16.06 2.83 -13.40
N LYS A 62 -15.79 4.01 -12.82
CA LYS A 62 -15.11 5.12 -13.50
C LYS A 62 -13.61 4.87 -13.59
N THR A 63 -13.07 4.86 -14.81
CA THR A 63 -11.64 4.62 -15.05
C THR A 63 -10.71 5.60 -14.31
N GLN A 64 -11.18 6.82 -14.01
CA GLN A 64 -10.42 7.80 -13.21
C GLN A 64 -10.08 7.30 -11.81
N ASP A 65 -11.00 6.58 -11.17
CA ASP A 65 -10.84 6.09 -9.80
C ASP A 65 -9.76 4.99 -9.73
N ILE A 66 -9.69 4.10 -10.72
CA ILE A 66 -8.64 3.08 -10.77
C ILE A 66 -7.28 3.68 -11.12
N ILE A 67 -7.23 4.74 -11.95
CA ILE A 67 -5.98 5.46 -12.23
C ILE A 67 -5.44 6.10 -10.95
N LEU A 68 -6.30 6.76 -10.15
CA LEU A 68 -5.93 7.35 -8.88
C LEU A 68 -5.46 6.29 -7.87
N SER A 69 -6.15 5.15 -7.80
CA SER A 69 -5.73 4.02 -6.97
C SER A 69 -4.33 3.51 -7.34
N ILE A 70 -4.09 3.25 -8.62
CA ILE A 70 -2.79 2.79 -9.14
C ILE A 70 -1.71 3.84 -8.87
N PHE A 71 -2.00 5.12 -9.08
CA PHE A 71 -1.05 6.21 -8.83
C PHE A 71 -0.63 6.26 -7.35
N CYS A 72 -1.58 6.20 -6.41
CA CYS A 72 -1.29 6.12 -4.98
C CYS A 72 -0.49 4.86 -4.63
N PHE A 73 -0.78 3.73 -5.26
CA PHE A 73 -0.04 2.49 -5.04
C PHE A 73 1.41 2.56 -5.54
N ILE A 74 1.65 3.13 -6.72
CA ILE A 74 3.00 3.35 -7.25
C ILE A 74 3.77 4.31 -6.34
N ALA A 75 3.14 5.40 -5.88
CA ALA A 75 3.74 6.33 -4.94
C ALA A 75 4.13 5.64 -3.62
N PHE A 76 3.28 4.73 -3.12
CA PHE A 76 3.60 3.89 -1.96
C PHE A 76 4.83 3.02 -2.22
N LEU A 77 4.86 2.27 -3.33
CA LEU A 77 5.99 1.40 -3.68
C LEU A 77 7.29 2.20 -3.86
N PHE A 78 7.23 3.36 -4.50
CA PHE A 78 8.38 4.23 -4.70
C PHE A 78 8.90 4.78 -3.36
N ALA A 79 8.02 5.33 -2.52
CA ALA A 79 8.40 5.85 -1.21
C ALA A 79 8.96 4.75 -0.30
N PHE A 80 8.45 3.52 -0.43
CA PHE A 80 8.94 2.35 0.28
C PHE A 80 10.33 1.94 -0.22
N TYR A 81 10.51 1.81 -1.53
CA TYR A 81 11.78 1.41 -2.16
C TYR A 81 12.90 2.42 -1.92
N VAL A 82 12.63 3.71 -2.06
CA VAL A 82 13.60 4.78 -1.77
C VAL A 82 14.08 4.71 -0.33
N ARG A 83 13.21 4.33 0.61
CA ARG A 83 13.61 4.16 2.00
C ARG A 83 14.41 2.89 2.21
N LEU A 84 14.05 1.80 1.55
CA LEU A 84 14.80 0.55 1.61
C LEU A 84 16.27 0.73 1.16
N LEU A 85 16.51 1.52 0.11
CA LEU A 85 17.87 1.82 -0.39
C LEU A 85 18.73 2.70 0.55
N LYS A 86 18.12 3.36 1.54
CA LYS A 86 18.85 4.20 2.51
C LYS A 86 19.36 3.43 3.72
N TYR A 87 19.02 2.15 3.85
CA TYR A 87 19.49 1.23 4.88
C TYR A 87 20.36 0.13 4.25
#